data_AF-G0L9K0-F1
#
_entry.id   AF-G0L9K0-F1
#
_cell.length_a   1.000
_cell.length_b   1.000
_cell.length_c   1.000
_cell.angle_alpha   90.00
_cell.angle_beta   90.00
_cell.angle_gamma   90.00
#
_symmetry.space_group_name_H-M   'P 1'
#
loop_
_entity.id
_entity.type
_entity.pdbx_description
1 polymer ?
#
loop_
_entity_poly.entity_id
_entity_poly.type
_entity_poly.pdbx_seq_one_letter_code
_entity_poly.pdbx_strand_id
1 'polypeptide(L)'
;MSKYIQISFVLALLCSACQDPVDADELLNEEDRTYIVGYISPADTLLSVHVSTTTAAVGTPIDSNDPLADIEKFIIKDARVVISDEENNAVELTYNPERKNYQVAATAFDVIEGGTYFLQVSAKGKDFTSTCHIPKKIPSITEKITLGEKK
;
A
#
# COMPACT_ATOMS: atom_id res chain seq x y z
N MET A 1 5.21 -32.19 59.20
CA MET A 1 4.55 -32.58 57.93
C MET A 1 3.68 -31.47 57.34
N SER A 2 2.91 -30.72 58.14
CA SER A 2 2.05 -29.61 57.66
C SER A 2 2.77 -28.48 56.88
N LYS A 3 3.97 -28.03 57.31
CA LYS A 3 4.72 -26.95 56.62
C LYS A 3 5.18 -27.30 55.20
N TYR A 4 5.55 -28.57 54.94
CA TYR A 4 5.99 -29.00 53.60
C TYR A 4 4.80 -29.14 52.63
N ILE A 5 3.63 -29.50 53.15
CA ILE A 5 2.39 -29.54 52.38
C ILE A 5 1.95 -28.13 51.97
N GLN A 6 2.07 -27.13 52.86
CA GLN A 6 1.76 -25.74 52.53
C GLN A 6 2.72 -25.16 51.46
N ILE A 7 4.02 -25.47 51.55
CA ILE A 7 5.01 -25.04 50.55
C ILE A 7 4.73 -25.71 49.19
N SER A 8 4.38 -26.99 49.18
CA SER A 8 4.02 -27.71 47.96
C SER A 8 2.75 -27.16 47.30
N PHE A 9 1.77 -26.72 48.10
CA PHE A 9 0.53 -26.14 47.58
C PHE A 9 0.75 -24.76 46.97
N VAL A 10 1.60 -23.93 47.59
CA VAL A 10 2.00 -22.62 47.05
C VAL A 10 2.80 -22.78 45.75
N LEU A 11 3.69 -23.78 45.67
CA LEU A 11 4.45 -24.06 44.45
C LEU A 11 3.57 -24.54 43.28
N ALA A 12 2.55 -25.36 43.56
CA ALA A 12 1.60 -25.81 42.56
C ALA A 12 0.73 -24.66 42.00
N LEU A 13 0.35 -23.69 42.85
CA LEU A 13 -0.34 -22.48 42.44
C LEU A 13 0.52 -21.56 41.57
N LEU A 14 1.83 -21.48 41.84
CA LEU A 14 2.77 -20.69 41.02
C LEU A 14 3.01 -21.32 39.63
N CYS A 15 2.98 -22.65 39.51
CA CYS A 15 3.07 -23.35 38.22
C CYS A 15 1.75 -23.32 37.41
N SER A 16 0.65 -22.85 38.02
CA SER A 16 -0.66 -22.72 37.36
C SER A 16 -0.92 -21.31 36.82
N ALA A 17 0.02 -20.37 37.02
CA ALA A 17 -0.11 -19.01 36.51
C ALA A 17 0.21 -18.96 35.00
N CYS A 18 -0.85 -18.69 34.22
CA CYS A 18 -0.87 -18.19 32.84
C CYS A 18 0.02 -18.88 31.82
N GLN A 19 -0.53 -19.91 31.18
CA GLN A 19 -0.37 -20.01 29.74
C GLN A 19 -1.72 -19.63 29.14
N ASP A 20 -1.84 -18.39 28.65
CA ASP A 20 -2.89 -18.09 27.68
C ASP A 20 -2.53 -18.90 26.43
N PRO A 21 -3.29 -19.95 26.08
CA PRO A 21 -3.02 -20.69 24.86
C PRO A 21 -3.14 -19.69 23.71
N VAL A 22 -2.05 -19.50 22.98
CA VAL A 22 -2.08 -18.67 21.77
C VAL A 22 -2.97 -19.39 20.79
N ASP A 23 -4.12 -18.79 20.48
CA ASP A 23 -5.04 -19.33 19.50
C ASP A 23 -4.38 -19.27 18.12
N ALA A 24 -3.89 -20.41 17.64
CA ALA A 24 -3.24 -20.51 16.35
C ALA A 24 -4.22 -20.17 15.21
N ASP A 25 -5.52 -20.35 15.41
CA ASP A 25 -6.53 -20.04 14.40
C ASP A 25 -6.76 -18.52 14.29
N GLU A 26 -6.58 -17.76 15.37
CA GLU A 26 -6.62 -16.28 15.35
C GLU A 26 -5.39 -15.70 14.62
N LEU A 27 -4.22 -16.33 14.76
CA LEU A 27 -3.00 -15.91 14.07
C LEU A 27 -3.04 -16.12 12.55
N LEU A 28 -3.85 -17.07 12.08
CA LEU A 28 -3.96 -17.41 10.66
C LEU A 28 -5.16 -16.74 9.97
N ASN A 29 -6.07 -16.12 10.72
CA ASN A 29 -7.18 -15.33 10.19
C ASN A 29 -6.76 -13.88 9.94
N GLU A 30 -5.84 -13.66 9.00
CA GLU A 30 -5.62 -12.31 8.47
C GLU A 30 -6.66 -11.98 7.38
N GLU A 31 -7.44 -10.92 7.61
CA GLU A 31 -8.38 -10.43 6.62
C GLU A 31 -7.66 -9.87 5.38
N ASP A 32 -8.19 -10.21 4.21
CA ASP A 32 -7.80 -9.64 2.93
C ASP A 32 -7.84 -8.10 2.97
N ARG A 33 -6.72 -7.47 2.57
CA ARG A 33 -6.61 -6.01 2.53
C ARG A 33 -6.55 -5.49 1.10
N THR A 34 -7.12 -4.31 0.88
CA THR A 34 -7.00 -3.63 -0.41
C THR A 34 -5.65 -2.90 -0.46
N TYR A 35 -4.91 -3.13 -1.54
CA TYR A 35 -3.61 -2.53 -1.82
C TYR A 35 -3.71 -1.64 -3.06
N ILE A 36 -3.36 -0.36 -2.88
CA ILE A 36 -3.50 0.69 -3.89
C ILE A 36 -2.15 1.36 -4.06
N VAL A 37 -1.67 1.41 -5.30
CA VAL A 37 -0.42 2.10 -5.66
C VAL A 37 -0.67 2.96 -6.88
N GLY A 38 -0.39 4.25 -6.77
CA GLY A 38 -0.39 5.18 -7.88
C GLY A 38 0.94 5.89 -8.01
N TYR A 39 1.26 6.33 -9.23
CA TYR A 39 2.38 7.21 -9.51
C TYR A 39 1.87 8.41 -10.29
N ILE A 40 2.34 9.61 -9.92
CA ILE A 40 1.96 10.87 -10.55
C ILE A 40 3.19 11.77 -10.67
N SER A 41 3.40 12.36 -11.85
CA SER A 41 4.55 13.22 -12.15
C SER A 41 4.22 14.18 -13.30
N PRO A 42 4.69 15.44 -13.29
CA PRO A 42 4.47 16.38 -14.38
C PRO A 42 5.10 15.95 -15.72
N ALA A 43 6.10 15.08 -15.68
CA ALA A 43 6.79 14.59 -16.88
C ALA A 43 6.19 13.29 -17.43
N ASP A 44 5.18 12.73 -16.76
CA ASP A 44 4.56 11.48 -17.20
C ASP A 44 3.57 11.73 -18.35
N THR A 45 3.41 10.72 -19.18
CA THR A 45 2.45 10.72 -20.31
C THR A 45 1.17 9.95 -19.99
N LEU A 46 1.19 9.14 -18.92
CA LEU A 46 0.09 8.28 -18.53
C LEU A 46 -0.07 8.31 -17.01
N LEU A 47 -1.25 8.68 -16.54
CA LEU A 47 -1.60 8.54 -15.14
C LEU A 47 -2.06 7.11 -14.91
N SER A 48 -1.52 6.43 -13.90
CA SER A 48 -1.86 5.04 -13.62
C SER A 48 -1.94 4.72 -12.13
N VAL A 49 -2.90 3.86 -11.79
CA VAL A 49 -3.15 3.37 -10.43
C VAL A 49 -3.44 1.88 -10.48
N HIS A 50 -2.70 1.10 -9.70
CA HIS A 50 -2.94 -0.31 -9.47
C HIS A 50 -3.81 -0.48 -8.23
N VAL A 51 -4.89 -1.27 -8.37
CA VAL A 51 -5.81 -1.60 -7.27
C VAL A 51 -5.91 -3.13 -7.19
N SER A 52 -5.54 -3.67 -6.03
CA SER A 52 -5.41 -5.11 -5.83
C SER A 52 -5.79 -5.51 -4.40
N THR A 53 -5.85 -6.81 -4.14
CA THR A 53 -6.05 -7.40 -2.83
C THR A 53 -4.80 -8.16 -2.42
N THR A 54 -4.40 -8.00 -1.18
CA THR A 54 -3.38 -8.83 -0.54
C THR A 54 -4.06 -9.89 0.31
N THR A 55 -3.58 -11.14 0.19
CA THR A 55 -4.04 -12.26 1.02
C THR A 55 -2.92 -12.70 1.97
N ALA A 56 -3.26 -13.48 2.98
CA ALA A 56 -2.29 -14.03 3.92
C ALA A 56 -1.25 -14.91 3.19
N ALA A 57 0.04 -14.71 3.49
CA ALA A 57 1.12 -15.48 2.86
C ALA A 57 1.10 -16.97 3.25
N VAL A 58 0.55 -17.29 4.42
CA VAL A 58 0.43 -18.65 4.95
C VAL A 58 -1.00 -19.13 4.78
N GLY A 59 -1.19 -20.34 4.25
CA GLY A 59 -2.52 -20.96 4.12
C GLY A 59 -3.29 -20.57 2.85
N THR A 60 -2.84 -19.58 2.07
CA THR A 60 -3.43 -19.30 0.75
C THR A 60 -2.96 -20.36 -0.26
N PRO A 61 -3.87 -21.18 -0.82
CA PRO A 61 -3.50 -22.13 -1.86
C PRO A 61 -3.14 -21.38 -3.15
N ILE A 62 -1.89 -21.48 -3.56
CA ILE A 62 -1.41 -21.02 -4.87
C ILE A 62 -1.44 -22.25 -5.80
N ASP A 63 -2.07 -22.11 -6.97
CA ASP A 63 -2.04 -23.14 -7.99
C ASP A 63 -0.65 -23.19 -8.64
N SER A 64 0.14 -24.19 -8.23
CA SER A 64 1.48 -24.41 -8.76
C SER A 64 1.52 -24.68 -10.27
N ASN A 65 0.39 -25.04 -10.90
CA ASN A 65 0.33 -25.36 -12.32
C ASN A 65 0.05 -24.14 -13.20
N ASP A 66 -0.55 -23.08 -12.64
CA ASP A 66 -0.78 -21.82 -13.34
C ASP A 66 -0.59 -20.60 -12.39
N PRO A 67 0.66 -20.19 -12.16
CA PRO A 67 0.98 -19.03 -11.33
C PRO A 67 0.40 -17.71 -11.87
N LEU A 68 0.09 -17.63 -13.17
CA LEU A 68 -0.44 -16.41 -13.80
C LEU A 68 -1.94 -16.27 -13.57
N ALA A 69 -2.68 -17.38 -13.51
CA ALA A 69 -4.10 -17.39 -13.14
C ALA A 69 -4.34 -16.86 -11.72
N ASP A 70 -3.39 -17.04 -10.80
CA ASP A 70 -3.50 -16.52 -9.45
C ASP A 70 -3.33 -15.01 -9.38
N ILE A 71 -2.47 -14.41 -10.21
CA ILE A 71 -2.28 -12.95 -10.27
C ILE A 71 -3.58 -12.24 -10.66
N GLU A 72 -4.35 -12.80 -11.59
CA GLU A 72 -5.64 -12.25 -12.02
C GLU A 72 -6.68 -12.18 -10.88
N LYS A 73 -6.63 -13.12 -9.92
CA LYS A 73 -7.56 -13.18 -8.79
C LYS A 73 -7.33 -12.06 -7.79
N PHE A 74 -6.10 -11.54 -7.73
CA PHE A 74 -5.74 -10.48 -6.78
C PHE A 74 -6.04 -9.07 -7.33
N ILE A 75 -6.36 -8.92 -8.61
CA ILE A 75 -6.63 -7.60 -9.21
C ILE A 75 -8.10 -7.23 -9.04
N ILE A 76 -8.36 -6.02 -8.56
CA ILE A 76 -9.73 -5.48 -8.44
C ILE A 76 -10.05 -4.71 -9.73
N LYS A 77 -10.98 -5.24 -10.53
CA LYS A 77 -11.31 -4.74 -11.88
C LYS A 77 -12.53 -3.81 -11.93
N ASP A 78 -13.27 -3.74 -10.83
CA ASP A 78 -14.53 -3.03 -10.65
C ASP A 78 -14.42 -1.87 -9.65
N ALA A 79 -13.22 -1.31 -9.47
CA ALA A 79 -13.00 -0.14 -8.64
C ALA A 79 -13.33 1.14 -9.41
N ARG A 80 -13.81 2.14 -8.68
CA ARG A 80 -13.88 3.52 -9.17
C ARG A 80 -12.65 4.27 -8.70
N VAL A 81 -11.86 4.82 -9.63
CA VAL A 81 -10.58 5.48 -9.33
C VAL A 81 -10.61 6.90 -9.86
N VAL A 82 -10.49 7.89 -8.97
CA VAL A 82 -10.56 9.31 -9.29
C VAL A 82 -9.31 10.01 -8.76
N ILE A 83 -8.71 10.86 -9.57
CA ILE A 83 -7.67 11.80 -9.16
C ILE A 83 -8.22 13.21 -9.27
N SER A 84 -7.97 14.06 -8.27
CA SER A 84 -8.35 15.47 -8.29
C SER A 84 -7.23 16.39 -7.80
N ASP A 85 -7.32 17.67 -8.13
CA ASP A 85 -6.43 18.73 -7.61
C ASP A 85 -7.10 19.54 -6.48
N GLU A 86 -6.42 20.59 -6.02
CA GLU A 86 -6.91 21.51 -4.99
C GLU A 86 -8.09 22.39 -5.47
N GLU A 87 -8.28 22.54 -6.78
CA GLU A 87 -9.37 23.31 -7.38
C GLU A 87 -10.62 22.46 -7.64
N ASN A 88 -10.57 21.16 -7.30
CA ASN A 88 -11.58 20.14 -7.59
C ASN A 88 -11.74 19.82 -9.08
N ASN A 89 -10.74 20.13 -9.92
CA ASN A 89 -10.66 19.49 -11.23
C ASN A 89 -10.37 18.01 -10.99
N ALA A 90 -11.07 17.12 -11.70
CA ALA A 90 -10.96 15.68 -11.45
C ALA A 90 -11.00 14.88 -12.74
N VAL A 91 -10.33 13.73 -12.72
CA VAL A 91 -10.34 12.74 -13.79
C VAL A 91 -10.60 11.36 -13.22
N GLU A 92 -11.48 10.60 -13.87
CA GLU A 92 -11.74 9.20 -13.54
C GLU A 92 -10.90 8.29 -14.45
N LEU A 93 -10.17 7.36 -13.86
CA LEU A 93 -9.29 6.43 -14.57
C LEU A 93 -10.08 5.19 -14.99
N THR A 94 -9.77 4.66 -16.17
CA THR A 94 -10.44 3.46 -16.72
C THR A 94 -9.55 2.23 -16.59
N TYR A 95 -10.12 1.10 -16.20
CA TYR A 95 -9.39 -0.17 -16.13
C TYR A 95 -8.92 -0.62 -17.51
N ASN A 96 -7.62 -0.86 -17.65
CA ASN A 96 -6.99 -1.45 -18.82
C ASN A 96 -6.66 -2.94 -18.53
N PRO A 97 -7.30 -3.90 -19.24
CA PRO A 97 -7.07 -5.32 -19.01
C PRO A 97 -5.70 -5.82 -19.49
N GLU A 98 -5.08 -5.16 -20.48
CA GLU A 98 -3.76 -5.55 -21.00
C GLU A 98 -2.65 -5.18 -20.00
N ARG A 99 -2.79 -4.01 -19.36
CA ARG A 99 -1.82 -3.47 -18.39
C ARG A 99 -2.19 -3.76 -16.93
N LYS A 100 -3.38 -4.30 -16.70
CA LYS A 100 -3.92 -4.70 -15.39
C LYS A 100 -3.93 -3.55 -14.37
N ASN A 101 -4.25 -2.35 -14.82
CA ASN A 101 -4.29 -1.13 -14.00
C ASN A 101 -5.36 -0.16 -14.48
N TYR A 102 -5.69 0.81 -13.64
CA TYR A 102 -6.53 1.95 -14.00
C TYR A 102 -5.63 3.02 -14.59
N GLN A 103 -6.03 3.60 -15.72
CA GLN A 103 -5.21 4.59 -16.40
C GLN A 103 -6.02 5.61 -17.19
N VAL A 104 -5.39 6.76 -17.42
CA VAL A 104 -5.85 7.80 -18.33
C VAL A 104 -4.64 8.53 -18.93
N ALA A 105 -4.77 9.07 -20.14
CA ALA A 105 -3.71 9.89 -20.73
C ALA A 105 -3.47 11.14 -19.87
N ALA A 106 -2.21 11.53 -19.66
CA ALA A 106 -1.88 12.73 -18.89
C ALA A 106 -2.47 14.02 -19.50
N THR A 107 -2.78 14.02 -20.80
CA THR A 107 -3.47 15.13 -21.47
C THR A 107 -4.91 15.36 -21.00
N ALA A 108 -5.50 14.41 -20.26
CA ALA A 108 -6.84 14.55 -19.71
C ALA A 108 -6.86 15.28 -18.35
N PHE A 109 -5.69 15.42 -17.71
CA PHE A 109 -5.58 16.00 -16.37
C PHE A 109 -4.15 16.51 -16.14
N ASP A 110 -4.01 17.83 -16.10
CA ASP A 110 -2.71 18.48 -16.02
C ASP A 110 -2.06 18.30 -14.64
N VAL A 111 -0.87 17.73 -14.65
CA VAL A 111 -0.04 17.54 -13.46
C VAL A 111 1.08 18.57 -13.47
N ILE A 112 1.11 19.43 -12.46
CA ILE A 112 2.02 20.58 -12.37
C ILE A 112 2.94 20.50 -11.14
N GLU A 113 4.15 21.05 -11.29
CA GLU A 113 5.09 21.16 -10.19
C GLU A 113 4.55 22.05 -9.06
N GLY A 114 4.74 21.62 -7.81
CA GLY A 114 4.23 22.33 -6.64
C GLY A 114 2.75 22.10 -6.36
N GLY A 115 2.02 21.36 -7.20
CA GLY A 115 0.62 21.03 -7.00
C GLY A 115 0.41 19.92 -5.98
N THR A 116 -0.76 19.93 -5.34
CA THR A 116 -1.24 18.85 -4.46
C THR A 116 -2.40 18.12 -5.11
N TYR A 117 -2.35 16.79 -5.07
CA TYR A 117 -3.30 15.90 -5.72
C TYR A 117 -3.91 14.93 -4.73
N PHE A 118 -5.16 14.57 -4.96
CA PHE A 118 -5.94 13.67 -4.13
C PHE A 118 -6.36 12.46 -4.96
N LEU A 119 -6.14 11.28 -4.43
CA LEU A 119 -6.62 10.03 -4.98
C LEU A 119 -7.83 9.58 -4.16
N GLN A 120 -8.92 9.24 -4.82
CA GLN A 120 -10.08 8.57 -4.24
C GLN A 120 -10.33 7.26 -4.98
N VAL A 121 -10.40 6.16 -4.23
CA VAL A 121 -10.68 4.82 -4.76
C VAL A 121 -11.85 4.20 -4.00
N SER A 122 -12.90 3.81 -4.72
CA SER A 122 -13.99 3.01 -4.17
C SER A 122 -13.85 1.59 -4.70
N ALA A 123 -13.59 0.63 -3.80
CA ALA A 123 -13.34 -0.77 -4.15
C ALA A 123 -13.91 -1.69 -3.07
N LYS A 124 -14.55 -2.79 -3.46
CA LYS A 124 -15.14 -3.78 -2.53
C LYS A 124 -16.05 -3.14 -1.46
N GLY A 125 -16.80 -2.10 -1.82
CA GLY A 125 -17.69 -1.37 -0.91
C GLY A 125 -16.99 -0.52 0.16
N LYS A 126 -15.68 -0.29 0.03
CA LYS A 126 -14.88 0.59 0.90
C LYS A 126 -14.30 1.74 0.07
N ASP A 127 -14.19 2.89 0.71
CA ASP A 127 -13.55 4.07 0.13
C ASP A 127 -12.16 4.29 0.73
N PHE A 128 -11.20 4.61 -0.13
CA PHE A 128 -9.81 4.88 0.22
C PHE A 128 -9.40 6.22 -0.34
N THR A 129 -8.59 6.96 0.41
CA THR A 129 -8.08 8.26 -0.02
C THR A 129 -6.58 8.35 0.18
N SER A 130 -5.92 9.14 -0.65
CA SER A 130 -4.50 9.47 -0.50
C SER A 130 -4.23 10.89 -1.01
N THR A 131 -3.13 11.49 -0.55
CA THR A 131 -2.69 12.82 -0.97
C THR A 131 -1.23 12.76 -1.40
N CYS A 132 -0.91 13.43 -2.51
CA CYS A 132 0.44 13.53 -3.04
C CYS A 132 0.76 14.99 -3.35
N HIS A 133 1.87 15.50 -2.79
CA HIS A 133 2.39 16.82 -3.13
C HIS A 133 3.59 16.68 -4.06
N ILE A 134 3.54 17.34 -5.20
CA ILE A 134 4.62 17.30 -6.18
C ILE A 134 5.61 18.43 -5.87
N PRO A 135 6.88 18.14 -5.60
CA PRO A 135 7.86 19.18 -5.29
C PRO A 135 8.14 20.08 -6.51
N LYS A 136 8.49 21.34 -6.24
CA LYS A 136 8.98 22.25 -7.27
C LYS A 136 10.42 21.92 -7.64
N LYS A 137 10.77 22.06 -8.91
CA LYS A 137 12.15 21.90 -9.36
C LYS A 137 13.06 22.96 -8.75
N ILE A 138 14.17 22.53 -8.17
CA ILE A 138 15.20 23.41 -7.59
C ILE A 138 16.30 23.62 -8.64
N PRO A 139 16.81 24.86 -8.83
CA PRO A 139 17.91 25.11 -9.77
C PRO A 139 19.18 24.36 -9.39
N SER A 140 19.92 23.88 -10.39
CA SER A 140 21.19 23.18 -10.20
C SER A 140 22.26 24.12 -9.64
N ILE A 141 22.93 23.70 -8.55
CA ILE A 141 24.09 24.41 -8.02
C ILE A 141 25.27 24.17 -8.97
N THR A 142 25.70 25.20 -9.70
CA THR A 142 26.93 25.16 -10.51
C THR A 142 28.02 25.89 -9.75
N GLU A 143 28.88 25.16 -9.05
CA GLU A 143 30.07 25.73 -8.42
C GLU A 143 31.16 25.89 -9.48
N LYS A 144 31.52 27.14 -9.81
CA LYS A 144 32.70 27.42 -10.66
C LYS A 144 33.94 27.41 -9.76
N ILE A 145 34.73 26.34 -9.84
CA ILE A 145 36.05 26.28 -9.19
C ILE A 145 37.01 27.18 -9.98
N THR A 146 37.27 28.40 -9.49
CA THR A 146 38.39 29.22 -9.95
C THR A 146 39.68 28.73 -9.30
N LEU A 147 40.46 27.93 -10.05
CA LEU A 147 41.85 27.66 -9.70
C LEU A 147 42.66 28.94 -9.89
N GLY A 148 43.04 29.58 -8.78
CA GLY A 148 43.98 30.70 -8.79
C GLY A 148 45.37 30.20 -9.15
N GLU A 149 45.90 30.63 -10.30
CA GLU A 149 47.31 30.44 -10.65
C GLU A 149 48.19 31.18 -9.64
N LYS A 150 49.01 30.45 -8.88
CA LYS A 150 50.07 31.04 -8.07
C LYS A 150 51.20 31.48 -9.01
N LYS A 151 51.48 32.78 -9.03
CA LYS A 151 52.66 33.40 -9.63
C LYS A 151 53.96 32.92 -8.98
#